data_AF-A0A817RK19-F1
#
_entry.id   AF-A0A817RK19-F1
#
_cell.length_a   1.000
_cell.length_b   1.000
_cell.length_c   1.000
_cell.angle_alpha   90.00
_cell.angle_beta   90.00
_cell.angle_gamma   90.00
#
_symmetry.space_group_name_H-M   'P 1'
#
loop_
_entity.id
_entity.type
_entity.pdbx_description
1 polymer ?
#
loop_
_entity_poly.entity_id
_entity_poly.type
_entity_poly.pdbx_seq_one_letter_code
_entity_poly.pdbx_strand_id
1 'polypeptide(L)'
;MSLELLANELILDLFKFLTCAHLIHTFVGLNSRFDALGLNHFQTHGLDLRTVSKNDFDTICRQYLMPMINRISTLCLSDKDDTPGQINRFHAYDFTLCDRFWLDEHCWFVQCDWNPERSDADVYTLPFAFSDFEFVFPNISKSTCPTNNDQWPYDCVRRLTCKADLSQYLSDSSIQFFNIQDLSIELPVNHHFCSMVPKLNRLRFLRVSSNEHSQHIPTQLQTLLNSASHLFSLTFNGSRWLNSSFEFKSETVSQLKFDSINAYYNQQQCTILSSLLLGIQCEALSIAVENRECIVDVVNTMINLRALHVQCHDNKLNADTTTTEDELVKWLQHRLSPTLTRQEGEELVKRVCNIYEDLANQNVKTTVNYSKKRNIPERTLRYMLKKYLIYGTTEFLPSKGRPVKITNQQLNRLVKAVNNKTDISQRQIVRRHKVHHTTISRPLR
;
A
#
# COMPACT_ATOMS: atom_id res chain seq x y z
N MET A 1 -1.36 -34.15 13.53
CA MET A 1 -1.03 -32.83 14.11
C MET A 1 -2.36 -32.24 14.59
N SER A 2 -2.50 -31.87 15.87
CA SER A 2 -3.77 -31.32 16.36
C SER A 2 -3.89 -29.84 15.97
N LEU A 3 -4.92 -29.53 15.20
CA LEU A 3 -5.19 -28.18 14.69
C LEU A 3 -5.37 -27.16 15.84
N GLU A 4 -5.86 -27.65 16.99
CA GLU A 4 -6.04 -26.91 18.24
C GLU A 4 -4.73 -26.36 18.83
N LEU A 5 -3.58 -26.93 18.48
CA LEU A 5 -2.28 -26.43 18.98
C LEU A 5 -1.68 -25.32 18.10
N LEU A 6 -2.29 -25.02 16.94
CA LEU A 6 -1.85 -23.90 16.10
C LEU A 6 -2.14 -22.58 16.81
N ALA A 7 -1.30 -21.58 16.55
CA ALA A 7 -1.53 -20.22 17.06
C ALA A 7 -2.69 -19.54 16.31
N ASN A 8 -3.40 -18.61 16.97
CA ASN A 8 -4.56 -17.92 16.39
C ASN A 8 -4.20 -17.22 15.07
N GLU A 9 -3.01 -16.64 15.00
CA GLU A 9 -2.52 -15.90 13.83
C GLU A 9 -2.38 -16.82 12.62
N LEU A 10 -1.88 -18.05 12.83
CA LEU A 10 -1.77 -19.03 11.75
C LEU A 10 -3.14 -19.52 11.27
N ILE A 11 -4.09 -19.69 12.19
CA ILE A 11 -5.46 -20.06 11.84
C ILE A 11 -6.14 -18.93 11.05
N LEU A 12 -5.99 -17.68 11.48
CA LEU A 12 -6.51 -16.52 10.77
C LEU A 12 -5.83 -16.31 9.41
N ASP A 13 -4.54 -16.65 9.28
CA ASP A 13 -3.87 -16.67 7.98
C ASP A 13 -4.42 -17.78 7.09
N LEU A 14 -4.75 -18.97 7.63
CA LEU A 14 -5.42 -20.03 6.89
C LEU A 14 -6.82 -19.60 6.41
N PHE A 15 -7.55 -18.84 7.23
CA PHE A 15 -8.90 -18.39 6.87
C PHE A 15 -8.93 -17.54 5.60
N LYS A 16 -7.85 -16.82 5.29
CA LYS A 16 -7.72 -16.03 4.05
C LYS A 16 -7.77 -16.87 2.77
N PHE A 17 -7.56 -18.18 2.87
CA PHE A 17 -7.58 -19.11 1.74
C PHE A 17 -8.87 -19.92 1.64
N LEU A 18 -9.82 -19.71 2.56
CA LEU A 18 -11.06 -20.47 2.65
C LEU A 18 -12.26 -19.56 2.34
N THR A 19 -13.27 -20.11 1.68
CA THR A 19 -14.56 -19.42 1.50
C THR A 19 -15.32 -19.41 2.84
N CYS A 20 -16.32 -18.53 2.97
CA CYS A 20 -17.15 -18.50 4.18
C CYS A 20 -17.83 -19.85 4.46
N ALA A 21 -18.26 -20.57 3.43
CA ALA A 21 -18.87 -21.89 3.56
C ALA A 21 -17.86 -22.92 4.08
N HIS A 22 -16.63 -22.92 3.55
CA HIS A 22 -15.56 -23.75 4.09
C HIS A 22 -15.27 -23.42 5.56
N LEU A 23 -15.25 -22.13 5.91
CA LEU A 23 -15.00 -21.70 7.28
C LEU A 23 -16.10 -22.18 8.23
N ILE A 24 -17.36 -21.98 7.86
CA ILE A 24 -18.51 -22.36 8.69
C ILE A 24 -18.54 -23.87 8.87
N HIS A 25 -18.50 -24.64 7.78
CA HIS A 25 -18.58 -26.10 7.85
C HIS A 25 -17.39 -26.76 8.54
N THR A 26 -16.20 -26.19 8.38
CA THR A 26 -14.98 -26.80 8.95
C THR A 26 -14.78 -26.42 10.41
N PHE A 27 -15.10 -25.19 10.81
CA PHE A 27 -14.66 -24.66 12.10
C PHE A 27 -15.79 -24.37 13.09
N VAL A 28 -17.00 -24.08 12.64
CA VAL A 28 -18.10 -23.72 13.55
C VAL A 28 -18.60 -24.96 14.28
N GLY A 29 -18.74 -24.86 15.59
CA GLY A 29 -19.14 -25.95 16.47
C GLY A 29 -18.02 -26.92 16.85
N LEU A 30 -16.79 -26.74 16.34
CA LEU A 30 -15.65 -27.56 16.75
C LEU A 30 -15.28 -27.31 18.21
N ASN A 31 -15.07 -26.03 18.57
CA ASN A 31 -14.92 -25.57 19.95
C ASN A 31 -15.07 -24.04 20.01
N SER A 32 -15.28 -23.53 21.22
CA SER A 32 -15.54 -22.10 21.48
C SER A 32 -14.42 -21.17 20.99
N ARG A 33 -13.17 -21.65 20.93
CA ARG A 33 -12.05 -20.86 20.40
C ARG A 33 -12.17 -20.68 18.88
N PHE A 34 -12.48 -21.74 18.13
CA PHE A 34 -12.69 -21.63 16.69
C PHE A 34 -13.93 -20.81 16.36
N ASP A 35 -15.01 -20.96 17.12
CA ASP A 35 -16.22 -20.14 16.97
C ASP A 35 -15.90 -18.64 17.15
N ALA A 36 -15.15 -18.30 18.19
CA ALA A 36 -14.72 -16.92 18.45
C ALA A 36 -13.80 -16.37 17.34
N LEU A 37 -12.89 -17.20 16.80
CA LEU A 37 -12.01 -16.80 15.70
C LEU A 37 -12.78 -16.61 14.38
N GLY A 38 -13.71 -17.50 14.05
CA GLY A 38 -14.56 -17.39 12.87
C GLY A 38 -15.40 -16.12 12.93
N LEU A 39 -15.99 -15.84 14.09
CA LEU A 39 -16.79 -14.66 14.30
C LEU A 39 -15.98 -13.35 14.23
N ASN A 40 -14.79 -13.32 14.82
CA ASN A 40 -13.88 -12.18 14.69
C ASN A 40 -13.41 -11.99 13.23
N HIS A 41 -13.24 -13.09 12.49
CA HIS A 41 -12.91 -13.04 11.08
C HIS A 41 -14.04 -12.40 10.26
N PHE A 42 -15.29 -12.86 10.43
CA PHE A 42 -16.45 -12.28 9.73
C PHE A 42 -16.78 -10.85 10.17
N GLN A 43 -16.47 -10.47 11.41
CA GLN A 43 -16.52 -9.07 11.87
C GLN A 43 -15.58 -8.15 11.11
N THR A 44 -14.41 -8.67 10.72
CA THR A 44 -13.36 -7.88 10.08
C THR A 44 -13.49 -7.88 8.55
N HIS A 45 -13.93 -8.99 7.96
CA HIS A 45 -13.93 -9.18 6.50
C HIS A 45 -15.33 -9.24 5.86
N GLY A 46 -16.40 -9.22 6.67
CA GLY A 46 -17.75 -9.47 6.19
C GLY A 46 -18.07 -10.95 5.98
N LEU A 47 -19.36 -11.24 5.74
CA LEU A 47 -19.84 -12.55 5.34
C LEU A 47 -20.19 -12.54 3.85
N ASP A 48 -19.32 -13.08 3.00
CA ASP A 48 -19.52 -13.12 1.55
C ASP A 48 -20.19 -14.43 1.10
N LEU A 49 -21.48 -14.40 0.78
CA LEU A 49 -22.25 -15.58 0.34
C LEU A 49 -22.38 -15.70 -1.19
N ARG A 50 -21.73 -14.82 -1.97
CA ARG A 50 -21.93 -14.73 -3.43
C ARG A 50 -21.52 -15.98 -4.21
N THR A 51 -20.61 -16.78 -3.65
CA THR A 51 -20.06 -18.00 -4.30
C THR A 51 -20.53 -19.30 -3.64
N VAL A 52 -21.47 -19.20 -2.70
CA VAL A 52 -21.91 -20.32 -1.87
C VAL A 52 -22.97 -21.13 -2.61
N SER A 53 -22.86 -22.46 -2.59
CA SER A 53 -23.86 -23.33 -3.19
C SER A 53 -25.24 -23.11 -2.54
N LYS A 54 -26.32 -23.33 -3.29
CA LYS A 54 -27.69 -23.17 -2.77
C LYS A 54 -27.94 -23.93 -1.46
N ASN A 55 -27.44 -25.16 -1.35
CA ASN A 55 -27.60 -25.99 -0.15
C ASN A 55 -26.81 -25.44 1.04
N ASP A 56 -25.58 -24.99 0.79
CA ASP A 56 -24.75 -24.36 1.82
C ASP A 56 -25.36 -23.05 2.28
N PHE A 57 -25.89 -22.25 1.35
CA PHE A 57 -26.58 -21.00 1.66
C PHE A 57 -27.78 -21.25 2.58
N ASP A 58 -28.65 -22.20 2.22
CA ASP A 58 -29.82 -22.56 3.03
C ASP A 58 -29.39 -23.08 4.42
N THR A 59 -28.29 -23.83 4.50
CA THR A 59 -27.73 -24.33 5.77
C THR A 59 -27.17 -23.20 6.63
N ILE A 60 -26.39 -22.29 6.02
CA ILE A 60 -25.78 -21.13 6.68
C ILE A 60 -26.87 -20.22 7.25
N CYS A 61 -27.87 -19.86 6.43
CA CYS A 61 -28.97 -19.03 6.87
C CYS A 61 -29.74 -19.67 8.03
N ARG A 62 -30.10 -20.95 7.96
CA ARG A 62 -30.91 -21.61 9.00
C ARG A 62 -30.17 -21.84 10.31
N GLN A 63 -28.90 -22.24 10.24
CA GLN A 63 -28.20 -22.79 11.41
C GLN A 63 -27.23 -21.80 12.05
N TYR A 64 -26.56 -20.98 11.24
CA TYR A 64 -25.37 -20.24 11.69
C TYR A 64 -25.55 -18.74 11.63
N LEU A 65 -26.33 -18.24 10.67
CA LEU A 65 -26.47 -16.81 10.46
C LEU A 65 -27.20 -16.14 11.62
N MET A 66 -28.30 -16.73 12.14
CA MET A 66 -29.08 -16.12 13.23
C MET A 66 -28.25 -15.76 14.48
N PRO A 67 -27.41 -16.66 15.04
CA PRO A 67 -26.53 -16.31 16.18
C PRO A 67 -25.45 -15.27 15.85
N MET A 68 -25.07 -15.14 14.57
CA MET A 68 -23.93 -14.34 14.13
C MET A 68 -24.35 -13.00 13.50
N ILE A 69 -25.61 -12.84 13.09
CA ILE A 69 -26.04 -11.71 12.28
C ILE A 69 -25.84 -10.39 13.02
N ASN A 70 -26.12 -10.36 14.32
CA ASN A 70 -25.91 -9.22 15.23
C ASN A 70 -24.44 -8.83 15.43
N ARG A 71 -23.53 -9.61 14.86
CA ARG A 71 -22.10 -9.46 15.02
C ARG A 71 -21.37 -9.30 13.70
N ILE A 72 -22.01 -9.49 12.55
CA ILE A 72 -21.39 -9.21 11.25
C ILE A 72 -21.70 -7.78 10.83
N SER A 73 -20.73 -7.15 10.16
CA SER A 73 -20.80 -5.74 9.75
C SER A 73 -21.18 -5.58 8.27
N THR A 74 -20.95 -6.60 7.45
CA THR A 74 -21.33 -6.69 6.03
C THR A 74 -21.80 -8.09 5.67
N LEU A 75 -22.72 -8.14 4.71
CA LEU A 75 -23.23 -9.35 4.09
C LEU A 75 -23.26 -9.13 2.57
N CYS A 76 -22.57 -9.98 1.80
CA CYS A 76 -22.60 -9.92 0.33
C CYS A 76 -23.47 -11.06 -0.22
N LEU A 77 -24.40 -10.72 -1.11
CA LEU A 77 -25.32 -11.64 -1.79
C LEU A 77 -25.20 -11.47 -3.30
N SER A 78 -25.53 -12.50 -4.09
CA SER A 78 -25.54 -12.43 -5.56
C SER A 78 -26.66 -13.27 -6.13
N ASP A 79 -27.32 -12.76 -7.17
CA ASP A 79 -28.34 -13.49 -7.95
C ASP A 79 -27.79 -13.99 -9.31
N LYS A 80 -26.47 -14.22 -9.40
CA LYS A 80 -25.82 -14.75 -10.62
C LYS A 80 -26.31 -16.17 -10.96
N ASP A 81 -26.01 -16.62 -12.19
CA ASP A 81 -26.48 -17.89 -12.77
C ASP A 81 -26.33 -19.13 -11.87
N ASP A 82 -25.26 -19.20 -11.06
CA ASP A 82 -25.03 -20.32 -10.14
C ASP A 82 -25.91 -20.28 -8.88
N THR A 83 -26.50 -19.12 -8.56
CA THR A 83 -27.27 -18.85 -7.33
C THR A 83 -28.51 -17.95 -7.56
N PRO A 84 -29.39 -18.25 -8.54
CA PRO A 84 -30.52 -17.38 -8.85
C PRO A 84 -31.51 -17.28 -7.67
N GLY A 85 -31.88 -16.04 -7.34
CA GLY A 85 -32.83 -15.72 -6.27
C GLY A 85 -32.29 -15.92 -4.86
N GLN A 86 -30.97 -15.89 -4.68
CA GLN A 86 -30.32 -15.89 -3.37
C GLN A 86 -30.81 -14.72 -2.50
N ILE A 87 -30.99 -13.52 -3.08
CA ILE A 87 -31.50 -12.35 -2.35
C ILE A 87 -32.93 -12.60 -1.87
N ASN A 88 -33.81 -13.09 -2.75
CA ASN A 88 -35.18 -13.43 -2.38
C ASN A 88 -35.25 -14.52 -1.31
N ARG A 89 -34.36 -15.52 -1.37
CA ARG A 89 -34.24 -16.56 -0.33
C ARG A 89 -33.78 -15.98 1.00
N PHE A 90 -32.81 -15.07 0.98
CA PHE A 90 -32.36 -14.40 2.19
C PHE A 90 -33.54 -13.74 2.91
N HIS A 91 -34.39 -13.01 2.18
CA HIS A 91 -35.59 -12.41 2.73
C HIS A 91 -36.62 -13.43 3.25
N ALA A 92 -36.72 -14.61 2.63
CA ALA A 92 -37.65 -15.66 3.04
C ALA A 92 -37.30 -16.31 4.41
N TYR A 93 -36.11 -16.08 4.94
CA TYR A 93 -35.70 -16.55 6.27
C TYR A 93 -36.14 -15.61 7.41
N ASP A 94 -37.01 -14.64 7.14
CA ASP A 94 -37.50 -13.65 8.12
C ASP A 94 -36.36 -12.90 8.84
N PHE A 95 -35.22 -12.72 8.18
CA PHE A 95 -34.19 -11.78 8.61
C PHE A 95 -34.74 -10.36 8.44
N THR A 96 -35.54 -9.93 9.41
CA THR A 96 -35.93 -8.55 9.50
C THR A 96 -34.74 -7.79 10.06
N LEU A 97 -34.01 -7.12 9.18
CA LEU A 97 -33.00 -6.12 9.52
C LEU A 97 -33.59 -4.91 10.29
N CYS A 98 -34.88 -5.00 10.65
CA CYS A 98 -35.66 -4.04 11.40
C CYS A 98 -35.98 -4.50 12.83
N ASP A 99 -35.21 -5.44 13.40
CA ASP A 99 -35.33 -5.77 14.83
C ASP A 99 -34.90 -4.59 15.70
N ARG A 100 -35.51 -4.45 16.89
CA ARG A 100 -35.25 -3.38 17.86
C ARG A 100 -33.77 -3.25 18.23
N PHE A 101 -33.06 -4.38 18.25
CA PHE A 101 -31.62 -4.39 18.50
C PHE A 101 -30.85 -3.47 17.54
N TRP A 102 -31.14 -3.55 16.24
CA TRP A 102 -30.44 -2.75 15.23
C TRP A 102 -30.88 -1.29 15.24
N LEU A 103 -32.19 -1.06 15.24
CA LEU A 103 -32.75 0.27 15.05
C LEU A 103 -32.80 1.09 16.35
N ASP A 104 -33.25 0.50 17.46
CA ASP A 104 -33.52 1.22 18.70
C ASP A 104 -32.25 1.28 19.59
N GLU A 105 -31.52 0.17 19.72
CA GLU A 105 -30.35 0.12 20.62
C GLU A 105 -29.08 0.67 19.97
N HIS A 106 -28.87 0.38 18.68
CA HIS A 106 -27.62 0.70 17.99
C HIS A 106 -27.75 1.81 16.94
N CYS A 107 -28.96 2.24 16.60
CA CYS A 107 -29.24 3.19 15.51
C CYS A 107 -28.52 2.79 14.20
N TRP A 108 -28.43 1.49 13.95
CA TRP A 108 -27.81 0.89 12.78
C TRP A 108 -28.87 0.70 11.71
N PHE A 109 -28.88 1.63 10.76
CA PHE A 109 -29.71 1.48 9.57
C PHE A 109 -29.00 0.58 8.56
N VAL A 110 -29.75 -0.11 7.72
CA VAL A 110 -29.18 -0.92 6.66
C VAL A 110 -29.33 -0.18 5.35
N GLN A 111 -28.21 -0.03 4.67
CA GLN A 111 -28.10 0.51 3.32
C GLN A 111 -27.92 -0.67 2.35
N CYS A 112 -28.71 -0.65 1.29
CA CYS A 112 -28.56 -1.55 0.15
C CYS A 112 -28.26 -0.70 -1.08
N ASP A 113 -27.06 -0.87 -1.62
CA ASP A 113 -26.67 -0.29 -2.90
C ASP A 113 -26.64 -1.40 -3.93
N TRP A 114 -27.29 -1.21 -5.07
CA TRP A 114 -27.28 -2.20 -6.15
C TRP A 114 -27.08 -1.54 -7.50
N ASN A 115 -26.38 -2.24 -8.39
CA ASN A 115 -26.20 -1.81 -9.76
C ASN A 115 -27.16 -2.63 -10.64
N PRO A 116 -28.15 -1.98 -11.31
CA PRO A 116 -29.12 -2.68 -12.13
C PRO A 116 -28.49 -3.43 -13.33
N GLU A 117 -27.27 -3.07 -13.72
CA GLU A 117 -26.54 -3.71 -14.82
C GLU A 117 -25.69 -4.90 -14.37
N ARG A 118 -25.35 -5.03 -13.07
CA ARG A 118 -24.35 -6.00 -12.59
C ARG A 118 -24.89 -7.15 -11.74
N SER A 119 -26.20 -7.22 -11.47
CA SER A 119 -26.83 -8.27 -10.65
C SER A 119 -26.15 -8.48 -9.28
N ASP A 120 -25.47 -7.45 -8.78
CA ASP A 120 -24.84 -7.40 -7.48
C ASP A 120 -25.49 -6.31 -6.62
N ALA A 121 -25.56 -6.59 -5.32
CA ALA A 121 -26.04 -5.68 -4.31
C ALA A 121 -25.12 -5.75 -3.09
N ASP A 122 -24.69 -4.59 -2.60
CA ASP A 122 -23.91 -4.44 -1.39
C ASP A 122 -24.83 -3.99 -0.25
N VAL A 123 -24.87 -4.80 0.81
CA VAL A 123 -25.69 -4.54 2.00
C VAL A 123 -24.79 -4.31 3.20
N TYR A 124 -24.93 -3.15 3.82
CA TYR A 124 -24.08 -2.73 4.93
C TYR A 124 -24.82 -1.83 5.93
N THR A 125 -24.23 -1.65 7.10
CA THR A 125 -24.79 -0.82 8.18
C THR A 125 -24.38 0.65 8.05
N LEU A 126 -25.25 1.55 8.52
CA LEU A 126 -25.00 2.98 8.70
C LEU A 126 -24.96 3.27 10.22
N PRO A 127 -23.92 3.96 10.73
CA PRO A 127 -22.79 4.52 9.98
C PRO A 127 -21.88 3.42 9.43
N PHE A 128 -21.29 3.67 8.26
CA PHE A 128 -20.43 2.69 7.59
C PHE A 128 -19.20 2.36 8.44
N ALA A 129 -19.00 1.07 8.73
CA ALA A 129 -17.98 0.62 9.67
C ALA A 129 -16.60 0.35 9.05
N PHE A 130 -16.50 0.19 7.72
CA PHE A 130 -15.27 -0.27 7.09
C PHE A 130 -14.35 0.88 6.69
N SER A 131 -13.05 0.56 6.62
CA SER A 131 -12.05 1.49 6.12
C SER A 131 -12.07 1.63 4.60
N ASP A 132 -12.65 0.66 3.90
CA ASP A 132 -12.56 0.54 2.46
C ASP A 132 -13.96 0.66 1.88
N PHE A 133 -14.08 1.52 0.88
CA PHE A 133 -15.31 1.72 0.16
C PHE A 133 -15.01 1.76 -1.33
N GLU A 134 -15.68 0.88 -2.08
CA GLU A 134 -15.65 0.90 -3.54
C GLU A 134 -16.95 1.48 -4.04
N PHE A 135 -16.85 2.55 -4.81
CA PHE A 135 -17.98 3.25 -5.37
C PHE A 135 -18.01 3.00 -6.88
N VAL A 136 -19.01 2.24 -7.31
CA VAL A 136 -19.23 1.83 -8.70
C VAL A 136 -20.52 2.50 -9.17
N PHE A 137 -20.55 3.04 -10.39
CA PHE A 137 -21.79 3.57 -10.99
C PHE A 137 -22.29 2.72 -12.15
N PRO A 138 -23.59 2.82 -12.47
CA PRO A 138 -24.64 3.46 -11.67
C PRO A 138 -25.05 2.59 -10.48
N ASN A 139 -25.18 3.19 -9.28
CA ASN A 139 -25.75 2.52 -8.11
C ASN A 139 -27.07 3.18 -7.73
N ILE A 140 -28.09 2.37 -7.47
CA ILE A 140 -29.31 2.78 -6.80
C ILE A 140 -29.17 2.39 -5.34
N SER A 141 -29.62 3.27 -4.46
CA SER A 141 -29.42 3.18 -3.03
C SER A 141 -30.77 3.19 -2.31
N LYS A 142 -30.96 2.29 -1.34
CA LYS A 142 -32.10 2.35 -0.40
C LYS A 142 -31.63 2.08 1.02
N SER A 143 -32.11 2.90 1.95
CA SER A 143 -31.84 2.77 3.38
C SER A 143 -33.10 2.34 4.14
N THR A 144 -32.92 1.66 5.27
CA THR A 144 -33.97 1.52 6.30
C THR A 144 -34.11 2.77 7.17
N CYS A 145 -33.30 3.81 6.93
CA CYS A 145 -33.41 5.07 7.65
C CYS A 145 -34.76 5.76 7.37
N PRO A 146 -35.53 6.16 8.41
CA PRO A 146 -36.84 6.77 8.23
C PRO A 146 -36.78 8.21 7.71
N THR A 147 -35.63 8.87 7.79
CA THR A 147 -35.43 10.21 7.22
C THR A 147 -34.84 10.08 5.83
N ASN A 148 -35.50 10.66 4.83
CA ASN A 148 -34.94 10.85 3.47
C ASN A 148 -33.69 11.76 3.43
N ASN A 149 -33.17 12.16 4.59
CA ASN A 149 -31.87 12.81 4.69
C ASN A 149 -30.79 11.73 4.65
N ASP A 150 -30.41 11.33 3.45
CA ASP A 150 -29.35 10.36 3.21
C ASP A 150 -27.94 10.92 3.52
N GLN A 151 -27.84 12.05 4.25
CA GLN A 151 -26.58 12.70 4.62
C GLN A 151 -25.89 11.95 5.74
N TRP A 152 -25.28 10.82 5.39
CA TRP A 152 -24.50 10.00 6.31
C TRP A 152 -23.01 10.28 6.13
N PRO A 153 -22.28 10.59 7.22
CA PRO A 153 -20.83 10.70 7.18
C PRO A 153 -20.20 9.30 7.15
N TYR A 154 -19.33 9.05 6.18
CA TYR A 154 -18.58 7.80 6.05
C TYR A 154 -17.23 7.96 6.74
N ASP A 155 -17.27 8.32 8.03
CA ASP A 155 -16.11 8.76 8.79
C ASP A 155 -15.07 7.66 9.04
N CYS A 156 -15.45 6.39 8.94
CA CYS A 156 -14.54 5.25 9.06
C CYS A 156 -13.75 4.99 7.77
N VAL A 157 -14.23 5.46 6.62
CA VAL A 157 -13.58 5.22 5.32
C VAL A 157 -12.25 5.97 5.26
N ARG A 158 -11.21 5.22 4.91
CA ARG A 158 -9.84 5.68 4.72
C ARG A 158 -9.38 5.45 3.30
N ARG A 159 -9.89 4.42 2.63
CA ARG A 159 -9.59 4.05 1.25
C ARG A 159 -10.86 4.13 0.42
N LEU A 160 -10.89 5.02 -0.55
CA LEU A 160 -12.01 5.20 -1.46
C LEU A 160 -11.57 4.85 -2.88
N THR A 161 -12.32 3.97 -3.54
CA THR A 161 -12.09 3.63 -4.94
C THR A 161 -13.31 4.00 -5.76
N CYS A 162 -13.20 5.02 -6.60
CA CYS A 162 -14.25 5.46 -7.52
C CYS A 162 -13.99 4.85 -8.91
N LYS A 163 -14.80 3.87 -9.32
CA LYS A 163 -14.73 3.21 -10.63
C LYS A 163 -16.00 3.54 -11.41
N ALA A 164 -15.97 4.55 -12.27
CA ALA A 164 -16.94 4.81 -13.34
C ALA A 164 -16.76 6.22 -13.91
N ASP A 165 -17.40 6.47 -15.05
CA ASP A 165 -17.67 7.81 -15.55
C ASP A 165 -18.65 8.54 -14.61
N LEU A 166 -18.08 9.24 -13.62
CA LEU A 166 -18.83 10.02 -12.63
C LEU A 166 -19.64 11.15 -13.28
N SER A 167 -19.37 11.49 -14.54
CA SER A 167 -20.01 12.63 -15.21
C SER A 167 -21.52 12.44 -15.42
N GLN A 168 -22.01 11.19 -15.51
CA GLN A 168 -23.39 10.91 -15.93
C GLN A 168 -24.39 10.63 -14.79
N TYR A 169 -23.93 10.20 -13.61
CA TYR A 169 -24.82 9.52 -12.65
C TYR A 169 -24.83 10.05 -11.21
N LEU A 170 -24.03 11.08 -10.91
CA LEU A 170 -24.09 11.74 -9.60
C LEU A 170 -25.25 12.75 -9.56
N SER A 171 -26.46 12.27 -9.28
CA SER A 171 -27.55 13.15 -8.81
C SER A 171 -27.50 13.18 -7.28
N ASP A 172 -27.21 14.36 -6.70
CA ASP A 172 -27.33 14.70 -5.27
C ASP A 172 -27.03 13.58 -4.25
N SER A 173 -25.98 12.77 -4.48
CA SER A 173 -25.57 11.78 -3.49
C SER A 173 -25.08 12.53 -2.25
N SER A 174 -25.80 12.33 -1.16
CA SER A 174 -25.58 12.95 0.16
C SER A 174 -24.43 12.33 0.96
N ILE A 175 -23.73 11.36 0.37
CA ILE A 175 -22.59 10.67 0.98
C ILE A 175 -21.40 11.63 1.09
N GLN A 176 -20.78 11.69 2.27
CA GLN A 176 -19.59 12.51 2.51
C GLN A 176 -18.46 11.69 3.15
N PHE A 177 -17.26 11.78 2.56
CA PHE A 177 -16.04 11.14 3.05
C PHE A 177 -15.05 12.18 3.55
N PHE A 178 -14.94 12.35 4.87
CA PHE A 178 -14.09 13.37 5.49
C PHE A 178 -12.65 12.94 5.77
N ASN A 179 -12.38 11.63 5.75
CA ASN A 179 -11.17 11.06 6.34
C ASN A 179 -10.35 10.21 5.35
N ILE A 180 -10.48 10.47 4.05
CA ILE A 180 -9.78 9.73 3.00
C ILE A 180 -8.27 9.93 3.11
N GLN A 181 -7.54 8.82 3.07
CA GLN A 181 -6.08 8.74 3.06
C GLN A 181 -5.54 8.09 1.78
N ASP A 182 -6.32 7.20 1.17
CA ASP A 182 -6.02 6.56 -0.11
C ASP A 182 -7.23 6.76 -1.05
N LEU A 183 -7.00 7.33 -2.23
CA LEU A 183 -8.02 7.59 -3.23
C LEU A 183 -7.59 6.96 -4.55
N SER A 184 -8.39 6.03 -5.07
CA SER A 184 -8.30 5.56 -6.44
C SER A 184 -9.45 6.17 -7.23
N ILE A 185 -9.15 6.92 -8.29
CA ILE A 185 -10.16 7.69 -9.03
C ILE A 185 -9.90 7.63 -10.53
N GLU A 186 -10.98 7.52 -11.30
CA GLU A 186 -10.97 7.65 -12.75
C GLU A 186 -11.36 9.08 -13.16
N LEU A 187 -10.56 9.72 -14.01
CA LEU A 187 -10.82 11.05 -14.55
C LEU A 187 -11.37 10.98 -15.98
N PRO A 188 -12.31 11.88 -16.36
CA PRO A 188 -12.76 13.05 -15.60
C PRO A 188 -13.78 12.74 -14.49
N VAL A 189 -13.78 13.59 -13.45
CA VAL A 189 -14.73 13.56 -12.33
C VAL A 189 -15.78 14.66 -12.50
N ASN A 190 -16.97 14.42 -11.97
CA ASN A 190 -18.04 15.42 -11.92
C ASN A 190 -17.80 16.46 -10.80
N HIS A 191 -18.41 17.65 -10.90
CA HIS A 191 -18.38 18.70 -9.89
C HIS A 191 -18.88 18.22 -8.50
N HIS A 192 -19.79 17.25 -8.47
CA HIS A 192 -20.26 16.59 -7.24
C HIS A 192 -19.19 15.79 -6.49
N PHE A 193 -18.07 15.43 -7.14
CA PHE A 193 -16.97 14.75 -6.45
C PHE A 193 -16.44 15.59 -5.27
N CYS A 194 -16.34 16.90 -5.44
CA CYS A 194 -15.85 17.80 -4.40
C CYS A 194 -16.82 17.92 -3.22
N SER A 195 -18.13 17.76 -3.43
CA SER A 195 -19.09 17.69 -2.31
C SER A 195 -19.03 16.35 -1.58
N MET A 196 -18.74 15.27 -2.31
CA MET A 196 -18.60 13.91 -1.76
C MET A 196 -17.30 13.74 -0.96
N VAL A 197 -16.19 14.33 -1.42
CA VAL A 197 -14.89 14.29 -0.73
C VAL A 197 -14.41 15.72 -0.44
N PRO A 198 -15.05 16.43 0.52
CA PRO A 198 -14.82 17.86 0.72
C PRO A 198 -13.45 18.21 1.31
N LYS A 199 -12.71 17.22 1.82
CA LYS A 199 -11.40 17.42 2.47
C LYS A 199 -10.39 16.39 1.96
N LEU A 200 -9.44 16.85 1.14
CA LEU A 200 -8.32 16.04 0.64
C LEU A 200 -7.01 16.30 1.38
N ASN A 201 -6.99 17.14 2.41
CA ASN A 201 -5.79 17.42 3.20
C ASN A 201 -5.28 16.18 3.98
N ARG A 202 -6.06 15.11 4.12
CA ARG A 202 -5.60 13.85 4.73
C ARG A 202 -5.09 12.84 3.71
N LEU A 203 -5.21 13.13 2.41
CA LEU A 203 -4.84 12.24 1.34
C LEU A 203 -3.32 12.04 1.29
N ARG A 204 -2.89 10.78 1.36
CA ARG A 204 -1.48 10.36 1.29
C ARG A 204 -1.17 9.60 0.02
N PHE A 205 -2.14 8.85 -0.49
CA PHE A 205 -2.02 8.04 -1.69
C PHE A 205 -3.11 8.45 -2.68
N LEU A 206 -2.72 8.76 -3.91
CA LEU A 206 -3.65 9.05 -5.00
C LEU A 206 -3.30 8.13 -6.17
N ARG A 207 -4.26 7.33 -6.61
CA ARG A 207 -4.19 6.54 -7.84
C ARG A 207 -5.16 7.13 -8.84
N VAL A 208 -4.66 7.50 -10.02
CA VAL A 208 -5.43 8.15 -11.06
C VAL A 208 -5.43 7.27 -12.30
N SER A 209 -6.61 6.93 -12.81
CA SER A 209 -6.80 6.32 -14.12
C SER A 209 -7.54 7.28 -15.04
N SER A 210 -7.41 7.06 -16.34
CA SER A 210 -8.18 7.79 -17.34
C SER A 210 -8.38 6.90 -18.56
N ASN A 211 -9.63 6.83 -19.01
CA ASN A 211 -10.05 6.06 -20.19
C ASN A 211 -10.11 6.92 -21.46
N GLU A 212 -10.30 8.24 -21.32
CA GLU A 212 -10.64 9.15 -22.41
C GLU A 212 -9.60 10.23 -22.71
N HIS A 213 -9.66 10.77 -23.94
CA HIS A 213 -8.87 11.92 -24.38
C HIS A 213 -9.49 13.27 -23.97
N SER A 214 -10.03 13.37 -22.75
CA SER A 214 -10.67 14.61 -22.31
C SER A 214 -9.63 15.70 -22.03
N GLN A 215 -9.84 16.87 -22.64
CA GLN A 215 -9.00 18.07 -22.41
C GLN A 215 -9.10 18.60 -20.97
N HIS A 216 -10.07 18.12 -20.18
CA HIS A 216 -10.31 18.55 -18.79
C HIS A 216 -9.54 17.74 -17.75
N ILE A 217 -9.02 16.56 -18.12
CA ILE A 217 -8.26 15.71 -17.20
C ILE A 217 -7.12 16.51 -16.55
N PRO A 218 -6.39 17.37 -17.29
CA PRO A 218 -5.34 18.14 -16.67
C PRO A 218 -5.78 19.11 -15.58
N THR A 219 -6.82 19.91 -15.84
CA THR A 219 -7.27 20.91 -14.87
C THR A 219 -7.85 20.26 -13.62
N GLN A 220 -8.53 19.12 -13.77
CA GLN A 220 -9.08 18.37 -12.63
C GLN A 220 -8.00 17.70 -11.79
N LEU A 221 -7.01 17.06 -12.42
CA LEU A 221 -5.87 16.48 -11.69
C LEU A 221 -5.13 17.57 -10.91
N GLN A 222 -4.88 18.73 -11.52
CA GLN A 222 -4.23 19.84 -10.82
C GLN A 222 -5.05 20.30 -9.60
N THR A 223 -6.38 20.37 -9.74
CA THR A 223 -7.29 20.74 -8.64
C THR A 223 -7.24 19.74 -7.48
N LEU A 224 -7.22 18.43 -7.79
CA LEU A 224 -7.07 17.37 -6.79
C LEU A 224 -5.74 17.50 -6.03
N LEU A 225 -4.64 17.70 -6.76
CA LEU A 225 -3.31 17.80 -6.18
C LEU A 225 -3.13 19.07 -5.34
N ASN A 226 -3.68 20.21 -5.79
CA ASN A 226 -3.67 21.44 -5.00
C ASN A 226 -4.43 21.30 -3.68
N SER A 227 -5.46 20.45 -3.65
CA SER A 227 -6.26 20.18 -2.45
C SER A 227 -5.62 19.14 -1.51
N ALA A 228 -4.65 18.37 -2.01
CA ALA A 228 -4.01 17.25 -1.30
C ALA A 228 -2.62 17.64 -0.77
N SER A 229 -2.58 18.60 0.17
CA SER A 229 -1.33 19.19 0.71
C SER A 229 -0.38 18.21 1.43
N HIS A 230 -0.83 16.98 1.71
CA HIS A 230 -0.04 15.94 2.37
C HIS A 230 0.16 14.70 1.48
N LEU A 231 -0.07 14.84 0.17
CA LEU A 231 0.08 13.75 -0.77
C LEU A 231 1.53 13.28 -0.81
N PHE A 232 1.75 12.01 -0.53
CA PHE A 232 3.06 11.39 -0.45
C PHE A 232 3.38 10.57 -1.70
N SER A 233 2.37 9.85 -2.21
CA SER A 233 2.50 8.91 -3.32
C SER A 233 1.43 9.17 -4.38
N LEU A 234 1.85 9.26 -5.63
CA LEU A 234 1.00 9.44 -6.80
C LEU A 234 1.21 8.29 -7.78
N THR A 235 0.14 7.56 -8.07
CA THR A 235 0.11 6.47 -9.03
C THR A 235 -0.73 6.86 -10.24
N PHE A 236 -0.16 6.71 -11.42
CA PHE A 236 -0.83 6.92 -12.70
C PHE A 236 -1.06 5.57 -13.37
N ASN A 237 -2.28 5.29 -13.77
CA ASN A 237 -2.61 4.15 -14.60
C ASN A 237 -2.73 4.64 -16.06
N GLY A 238 -1.92 4.08 -16.96
CA GLY A 238 -1.82 4.49 -18.37
C GLY A 238 -0.65 5.43 -18.69
N SER A 239 -0.27 5.52 -19.97
CA SER A 239 0.96 6.24 -20.41
C SER A 239 0.79 7.72 -20.72
N ARG A 240 -0.44 8.22 -20.79
CA ARG A 240 -0.74 9.50 -21.47
C ARG A 240 -0.49 10.74 -20.63
N TRP A 241 -0.14 10.58 -19.36
CA TRP A 241 -0.02 11.68 -18.38
C TRP A 241 1.14 12.65 -18.66
N LEU A 242 2.21 12.20 -19.32
CA LEU A 242 3.40 13.02 -19.57
C LEU A 242 3.30 13.94 -20.81
N ASN A 243 2.25 13.80 -21.62
CA ASN A 243 2.06 14.65 -22.81
C ASN A 243 1.42 16.00 -22.46
N SER A 244 0.90 16.14 -21.24
CA SER A 244 0.19 17.31 -20.76
C SER A 244 1.12 18.23 -19.98
N SER A 245 1.12 19.51 -20.34
CA SER A 245 1.90 20.58 -19.70
C SER A 245 1.34 20.88 -18.31
N PHE A 246 1.68 20.06 -17.33
CA PHE A 246 1.26 20.26 -15.95
C PHE A 246 2.33 20.93 -15.11
N GLU A 247 1.99 22.04 -14.46
CA GLU A 247 2.78 22.61 -13.37
C GLU A 247 2.35 22.03 -12.03
N PHE A 248 2.85 20.83 -11.72
CA PHE A 248 2.65 20.25 -10.39
C PHE A 248 3.50 20.98 -9.36
N LYS A 249 2.86 21.61 -8.37
CA LYS A 249 3.52 22.39 -7.30
C LYS A 249 3.56 21.67 -5.94
N SER A 250 3.19 20.41 -5.87
CA SER A 250 3.09 19.69 -4.60
C SER A 250 4.46 19.24 -4.12
N GLU A 251 5.06 19.94 -3.15
CA GLU A 251 6.39 19.64 -2.60
C GLU A 251 6.46 18.32 -1.81
N THR A 252 5.31 17.74 -1.44
CA THR A 252 5.24 16.54 -0.58
C THR A 252 5.28 15.22 -1.34
N VAL A 253 5.06 15.23 -2.66
CA VAL A 253 5.01 14.01 -3.46
C VAL A 253 6.42 13.49 -3.66
N SER A 254 6.74 12.39 -2.99
CA SER A 254 8.07 11.76 -3.03
C SER A 254 8.06 10.41 -3.74
N GLN A 255 6.88 9.84 -4.01
CA GLN A 255 6.75 8.58 -4.74
C GLN A 255 5.90 8.75 -5.99
N LEU A 256 6.43 8.32 -7.12
CA LEU A 256 5.74 8.28 -8.40
C LEU A 256 5.69 6.85 -8.90
N LYS A 257 4.50 6.38 -9.28
CA LYS A 257 4.30 5.08 -9.88
C LYS A 257 3.52 5.23 -11.17
N PHE A 258 4.07 4.71 -12.25
CA PHE A 258 3.40 4.61 -13.54
C PHE A 258 3.07 3.15 -13.78
N ASP A 259 1.82 2.78 -13.54
CA ASP A 259 1.31 1.43 -13.80
C ASP A 259 1.08 1.26 -15.30
N SER A 260 2.00 0.51 -15.91
CA SER A 260 2.09 0.26 -17.34
C SER A 260 1.56 -1.13 -17.67
N ILE A 261 0.25 -1.33 -17.61
CA ILE A 261 -0.29 -2.62 -18.05
C ILE A 261 -0.01 -2.83 -19.55
N ASN A 262 0.14 -1.76 -20.35
CA ASN A 262 0.36 -1.86 -21.81
C ASN A 262 1.21 -0.73 -22.42
N ALA A 263 2.04 -0.02 -21.65
CA ALA A 263 2.75 1.12 -22.21
C ALA A 263 4.13 1.36 -21.61
N TYR A 264 5.10 1.49 -22.49
CA TYR A 264 6.49 1.77 -22.14
C TYR A 264 6.79 3.24 -22.44
N TYR A 265 7.55 3.88 -21.56
CA TYR A 265 7.95 5.26 -21.72
C TYR A 265 9.21 5.34 -22.58
N ASN A 266 9.14 6.15 -23.63
CA ASN A 266 10.27 6.38 -24.52
C ASN A 266 11.25 7.42 -23.94
N GLN A 267 12.35 7.64 -24.66
CA GLN A 267 13.41 8.57 -24.25
C GLN A 267 12.90 10.00 -24.03
N GLN A 268 12.08 10.51 -24.94
CA GLN A 268 11.55 11.88 -24.85
C GLN A 268 10.65 12.05 -23.62
N GLN A 269 9.80 11.06 -23.34
CA GLN A 269 8.93 11.06 -22.17
C GLN A 269 9.71 10.97 -20.86
N CYS A 270 10.78 10.17 -20.81
CA CYS A 270 11.66 10.09 -19.65
C CYS A 270 12.37 11.43 -19.40
N THR A 271 12.85 12.09 -20.47
CA THR A 271 13.42 13.45 -20.36
C THR A 271 12.40 14.44 -19.83
N ILE A 272 11.15 14.42 -20.34
CA ILE A 272 10.07 15.29 -19.84
C ILE A 272 9.84 15.02 -18.35
N LEU A 273 9.61 13.75 -17.96
CA LEU A 273 9.38 13.36 -16.57
C LEU A 273 10.49 13.89 -15.65
N SER A 274 11.75 13.71 -16.04
CA SER A 274 12.89 14.14 -15.24
C SER A 274 13.03 15.65 -15.11
N SER A 275 12.53 16.40 -16.07
CA SER A 275 12.52 17.87 -16.06
C SER A 275 11.37 18.48 -15.26
N LEU A 276 10.29 17.71 -15.03
CA LEU A 276 9.16 18.15 -14.22
C LEU A 276 9.56 18.27 -12.74
N LEU A 277 8.96 19.23 -12.03
CA LEU A 277 9.20 19.41 -10.59
C LEU A 277 8.93 18.11 -9.81
N LEU A 278 7.85 17.37 -10.16
CA LEU A 278 7.56 16.06 -9.61
C LEU A 278 8.71 15.07 -9.81
N GLY A 279 9.34 15.06 -10.98
CA GLY A 279 10.47 14.19 -11.25
C GLY A 279 11.70 14.57 -10.44
N ILE A 280 12.00 15.87 -10.36
CA ILE A 280 13.15 16.39 -9.60
C ILE A 280 13.05 16.04 -8.11
N GLN A 281 11.87 16.13 -7.51
CA GLN A 281 11.67 15.85 -6.07
C GLN A 281 11.41 14.37 -5.75
N CYS A 282 11.13 13.55 -6.77
CA CYS A 282 10.80 12.14 -6.58
C CYS A 282 11.97 11.39 -5.93
N GLU A 283 11.69 10.69 -4.83
CA GLU A 283 12.63 9.82 -4.14
C GLU A 283 12.47 8.35 -4.55
N ALA A 284 11.26 7.93 -4.95
CA ALA A 284 10.98 6.57 -5.41
C ALA A 284 10.14 6.57 -6.69
N LEU A 285 10.71 6.03 -7.77
CA LEU A 285 10.05 5.93 -9.07
C LEU A 285 9.79 4.46 -9.41
N SER A 286 8.57 4.15 -9.85
CA SER A 286 8.25 2.90 -10.54
C SER A 286 7.75 3.20 -11.94
N ILE A 287 8.43 2.69 -12.97
CA ILE A 287 8.17 3.02 -14.38
C ILE A 287 8.51 1.84 -15.30
N ALA A 288 7.82 1.70 -16.44
CA ALA A 288 8.25 0.82 -17.52
C ALA A 288 8.82 1.63 -18.69
N VAL A 289 10.00 1.29 -19.19
CA VAL A 289 10.69 2.05 -20.23
C VAL A 289 10.90 1.20 -21.49
N GLU A 290 10.92 1.85 -22.66
CA GLU A 290 11.13 1.18 -23.94
C GLU A 290 12.56 0.64 -24.08
N ASN A 291 13.54 1.43 -23.65
CA ASN A 291 14.96 1.15 -23.80
C ASN A 291 15.70 1.34 -22.47
N ARG A 292 16.68 0.50 -22.19
CA ARG A 292 17.53 0.60 -21.00
C ARG A 292 18.29 1.93 -20.88
N GLU A 293 18.62 2.60 -21.98
CA GLU A 293 19.25 3.94 -21.96
C GLU A 293 18.37 4.98 -21.23
N CYS A 294 17.04 4.85 -21.29
CA CYS A 294 16.13 5.71 -20.54
C CYS A 294 16.35 5.62 -19.01
N ILE A 295 16.84 4.47 -18.51
CA ILE A 295 17.16 4.27 -17.09
C ILE A 295 18.32 5.19 -16.69
N VAL A 296 19.35 5.27 -17.52
CA VAL A 296 20.53 6.09 -17.25
C VAL A 296 20.15 7.56 -17.22
N ASP A 297 19.33 8.00 -18.16
CA ASP A 297 18.88 9.40 -18.20
C ASP A 297 18.05 9.75 -16.97
N VAL A 298 17.08 8.90 -16.59
CA VAL A 298 16.29 9.06 -15.35
C VAL A 298 17.19 9.15 -14.12
N VAL A 299 18.16 8.24 -13.97
CA VAL A 299 19.06 8.22 -12.80
C VAL A 299 19.97 9.44 -12.75
N ASN A 300 20.46 9.90 -13.90
CA ASN A 300 21.37 11.05 -13.98
C ASN A 300 20.66 12.40 -13.75
N THR A 301 19.38 12.49 -14.11
CA THR A 301 18.62 13.74 -14.07
C THR A 301 17.80 13.90 -12.79
N MET A 302 17.23 12.82 -12.25
CA MET A 302 16.42 12.85 -11.03
C MET A 302 17.31 12.77 -9.78
N ILE A 303 17.93 13.90 -9.43
CA ILE A 303 18.96 14.01 -8.37
C ILE A 303 18.52 13.54 -6.97
N ASN A 304 17.22 13.47 -6.69
CA ASN A 304 16.69 13.03 -5.39
C ASN A 304 16.27 11.55 -5.39
N LEU A 305 16.36 10.87 -6.54
CA LEU A 305 15.94 9.47 -6.69
C LEU A 305 16.81 8.55 -5.83
N ARG A 306 16.16 7.79 -4.95
CA ARG A 306 16.78 6.81 -4.04
C ARG A 306 16.39 5.37 -4.37
N ALA A 307 15.21 5.17 -4.94
CA ALA A 307 14.70 3.88 -5.35
C ALA A 307 14.13 3.97 -6.76
N LEU A 308 14.55 3.06 -7.64
CA LEU A 308 14.01 2.91 -8.98
C LEU A 308 13.56 1.47 -9.18
N HIS A 309 12.27 1.30 -9.41
CA HIS A 309 11.69 0.04 -9.86
C HIS A 309 11.38 0.17 -11.34
N VAL A 310 12.13 -0.54 -12.19
CA VAL A 310 12.01 -0.40 -13.64
C VAL A 310 11.69 -1.72 -14.33
N GLN A 311 10.74 -1.67 -15.26
CA GLN A 311 10.49 -2.72 -16.23
C GLN A 311 11.00 -2.24 -17.59
N CYS A 312 11.77 -3.05 -18.31
CA CYS A 312 12.41 -2.62 -19.56
C CYS A 312 11.93 -3.49 -20.71
N HIS A 313 11.40 -2.88 -21.77
CA HIS A 313 10.84 -3.62 -22.90
C HIS A 313 11.90 -4.36 -23.72
N ASP A 314 13.05 -3.73 -23.93
CA ASP A 314 14.18 -4.31 -24.65
C ASP A 314 14.88 -5.46 -23.88
N ASN A 315 14.49 -5.71 -22.63
CA ASN A 315 14.97 -6.84 -21.86
C ASN A 315 14.20 -8.09 -22.29
N LYS A 316 14.55 -8.61 -23.46
CA LYS A 316 14.11 -9.92 -23.89
C LYS A 316 14.69 -10.94 -22.92
N LEU A 317 13.91 -11.34 -21.93
CA LEU A 317 14.18 -12.53 -21.14
C LEU A 317 14.22 -13.69 -22.14
N ASN A 318 15.43 -14.08 -22.58
CA ASN A 318 15.62 -15.28 -23.36
C ASN A 318 15.19 -16.43 -22.46
N ALA A 319 13.97 -16.93 -22.66
CA ALA A 319 13.38 -17.99 -21.85
C ALA A 319 14.25 -19.27 -21.84
N ASP A 320 15.14 -19.42 -22.83
CA ASP A 320 15.98 -20.60 -23.02
C ASP A 320 17.41 -20.49 -22.44
N THR A 321 17.86 -19.33 -21.97
CA THR A 321 19.23 -19.21 -21.45
C THR A 321 19.27 -19.48 -19.95
N THR A 322 19.80 -20.64 -19.58
CA THR A 322 20.12 -21.07 -18.19
C THR A 322 21.22 -20.23 -17.52
N THR A 323 21.72 -19.18 -18.19
CA THR A 323 22.69 -18.25 -17.61
C THR A 323 22.02 -17.43 -16.52
N THR A 324 22.45 -17.64 -15.28
CA THR A 324 21.90 -17.05 -14.05
C THR A 324 22.12 -15.54 -13.90
N GLU A 325 22.79 -14.88 -14.84
CA GLU A 325 23.15 -13.46 -14.72
C GLU A 325 22.31 -12.60 -15.67
N ASP A 326 21.47 -11.75 -15.09
CA ASP A 326 20.61 -10.79 -15.77
C ASP A 326 21.45 -9.77 -16.58
N GLU A 327 21.29 -9.76 -17.90
CA GLU A 327 21.99 -8.85 -18.82
C GLU A 327 21.76 -7.38 -18.47
N LEU A 328 20.56 -7.04 -17.98
CA LEU A 328 20.24 -5.68 -17.55
C LEU A 328 21.10 -5.27 -16.36
N VAL A 329 21.30 -6.18 -15.41
CA VAL A 329 22.13 -5.92 -14.22
C VAL A 329 23.58 -5.68 -14.61
N LYS A 330 24.16 -6.50 -15.52
CA LYS A 330 25.52 -6.29 -16.04
C LYS A 330 25.66 -4.95 -16.75
N TRP A 331 24.67 -4.62 -17.59
CA TRP A 331 24.65 -3.36 -18.31
C TRP A 331 24.58 -2.16 -17.35
N LEU A 332 23.72 -2.23 -16.32
CA LEU A 332 23.62 -1.20 -15.28
C LEU A 332 24.92 -1.06 -14.50
N GLN A 333 25.57 -2.17 -14.12
CA GLN A 333 26.87 -2.14 -13.43
C GLN A 333 27.97 -1.48 -14.27
N HIS A 334 27.91 -1.60 -15.60
CA HIS A 334 28.87 -0.96 -16.49
C HIS A 334 28.58 0.53 -16.71
N ARG A 335 27.30 0.92 -16.81
CA ARG A 335 26.87 2.29 -17.17
C ARG A 335 26.68 3.21 -15.98
N LEU A 336 26.04 2.72 -14.92
CA LEU A 336 25.98 3.43 -13.66
C LEU A 336 27.35 3.24 -13.04
N SER A 337 28.22 4.24 -13.26
CA SER A 337 29.60 4.23 -12.75
C SER A 337 29.60 3.63 -11.35
N PRO A 338 30.50 2.67 -11.06
CA PRO A 338 30.52 2.02 -9.77
C PRO A 338 30.47 3.12 -8.71
N THR A 339 29.48 3.03 -7.83
CA THR A 339 29.49 3.77 -6.58
C THR A 339 30.91 3.64 -6.06
N LEU A 340 31.64 4.77 -5.93
CA LEU A 340 33.07 4.77 -5.61
C LEU A 340 33.36 3.56 -4.74
N THR A 341 34.18 2.64 -5.23
CA THR A 341 34.54 1.47 -4.43
C THR A 341 34.98 1.98 -3.07
N ARG A 342 34.80 1.18 -2.01
CA ARG A 342 35.15 1.64 -0.65
C ARG A 342 36.53 2.29 -0.61
N GLN A 343 37.49 1.74 -1.36
CA GLN A 343 38.83 2.26 -1.50
C GLN A 343 38.88 3.62 -2.23
N GLU A 344 38.25 3.75 -3.41
CA GLU A 344 38.19 5.03 -4.13
C GLU A 344 37.45 6.10 -3.31
N GLY A 345 36.43 5.70 -2.55
CA GLY A 345 35.71 6.55 -1.61
C GLY A 345 36.62 7.08 -0.52
N GLU A 346 37.43 6.21 0.09
CA GLU A 346 38.43 6.59 1.10
C GLU A 346 39.52 7.49 0.50
N GLU A 347 39.99 7.21 -0.72
CA GLU A 347 40.96 8.07 -1.42
C GLU A 347 40.38 9.44 -1.78
N LEU A 348 39.10 9.51 -2.14
CA LEU A 348 38.40 10.77 -2.35
C LEU A 348 38.31 11.58 -1.06
N VAL A 349 37.94 10.93 0.06
CA VAL A 349 37.92 11.58 1.38
C VAL A 349 39.30 12.10 1.76
N LYS A 350 40.35 11.29 1.59
CA LYS A 350 41.75 11.69 1.83
C LYS A 350 42.12 12.93 1.03
N ARG A 351 41.86 12.95 -0.28
CA ARG A 351 42.12 14.12 -1.14
C ARG A 351 41.37 15.37 -0.66
N VAL A 352 40.10 15.24 -0.27
CA VAL A 352 39.30 16.37 0.24
C VAL A 352 39.84 16.89 1.58
N CYS A 353 40.28 16.00 2.47
CA CYS A 353 40.84 16.38 3.77
C CYS A 353 42.22 17.04 3.62
N ASN A 354 43.09 16.55 2.74
CA ASN A 354 44.36 17.22 2.45
C ASN A 354 44.14 18.64 1.88
N ILE A 355 43.13 18.84 1.01
CA ILE A 355 42.77 20.20 0.55
C ILE A 355 42.29 21.07 1.72
N TYR A 356 41.55 20.48 2.66
CA TYR A 356 41.09 21.18 3.85
C TYR A 356 42.24 21.64 4.76
N GLU A 357 43.23 20.77 4.98
CA GLU A 357 44.40 21.06 5.82
C GLU A 357 45.39 22.00 5.13
N ASP A 358 45.81 21.67 3.90
CA ASP A 358 46.94 22.33 3.25
C ASP A 358 46.55 23.61 2.49
N LEU A 359 45.46 23.56 1.72
CA LEU A 359 45.11 24.61 0.76
C LEU A 359 44.08 25.60 1.31
N ALA A 360 43.18 25.12 2.17
CA ALA A 360 42.05 25.90 2.65
C ALA A 360 42.26 26.48 4.06
N ASN A 361 43.42 26.27 4.69
CA ASN A 361 43.71 26.67 6.07
C ASN A 361 42.56 26.35 7.02
N GLN A 362 42.05 25.11 6.94
CA GLN A 362 40.94 24.62 7.77
C GLN A 362 39.59 25.34 7.57
N ASN A 363 39.38 26.02 6.43
CA ASN A 363 38.11 26.65 6.09
C ASN A 363 37.19 25.75 5.24
N VAL A 364 36.10 25.26 5.84
CA VAL A 364 35.12 24.37 5.18
C VAL A 364 34.52 24.97 3.90
N LYS A 365 34.18 26.28 3.90
CA LYS A 365 33.56 26.95 2.75
C LYS A 365 34.52 26.99 1.56
N THR A 366 35.80 27.27 1.82
CA THR A 366 36.85 27.30 0.80
C THR A 366 37.07 25.91 0.21
N THR A 367 37.17 24.86 1.04
CA THR A 367 37.31 23.48 0.56
C THR A 367 36.12 23.03 -0.28
N VAL A 368 34.89 23.33 0.16
CA VAL A 368 33.68 23.00 -0.59
C VAL A 368 33.68 23.69 -1.96
N ASN A 369 34.00 24.99 -2.02
CA ASN A 369 34.05 25.74 -3.28
C ASN A 369 35.14 25.22 -4.22
N TYR A 370 36.30 24.81 -3.69
CA TYR A 370 37.38 24.23 -4.48
C TYR A 370 37.00 22.87 -5.05
N SER A 371 36.47 21.97 -4.20
CA SER A 371 36.13 20.60 -4.61
C SER A 371 34.85 20.51 -5.46
N LYS A 372 33.96 21.52 -5.38
CA LYS A 372 32.81 21.64 -6.27
C LYS A 372 33.23 21.78 -7.75
N LYS A 373 34.40 22.38 -8.02
CA LYS A 373 34.98 22.44 -9.37
C LYS A 373 35.41 21.07 -9.92
N ARG A 374 35.47 20.04 -9.08
CA ARG A 374 35.79 18.65 -9.44
C ARG A 374 34.56 17.74 -9.49
N ASN A 375 33.36 18.32 -9.64
CA ASN A 375 32.09 17.60 -9.75
C ASN A 375 31.74 16.71 -8.54
N ILE A 376 32.26 17.01 -7.35
CA ILE A 376 31.84 16.30 -6.12
C ILE A 376 30.63 17.03 -5.53
N PRO A 377 29.50 16.35 -5.27
CA PRO A 377 28.32 16.98 -4.69
C PRO A 377 28.63 17.66 -3.35
N GLU A 378 28.11 18.88 -3.16
CA GLU A 378 28.36 19.69 -1.95
C GLU A 378 27.93 18.96 -0.67
N ARG A 379 26.82 18.22 -0.71
CA ARG A 379 26.35 17.40 0.42
C ARG A 379 27.38 16.34 0.82
N THR A 380 27.99 15.68 -0.17
CA THR A 380 29.05 14.69 0.03
C THR A 380 30.27 15.33 0.66
N LEU A 381 30.72 16.48 0.15
CA LEU A 381 31.86 17.23 0.71
C LEU A 381 31.63 17.64 2.17
N ARG A 382 30.45 18.21 2.47
CA ARG A 382 30.10 18.59 3.85
C ARG A 382 30.04 17.39 4.79
N TYR A 383 29.52 16.26 4.32
CA TYR A 383 29.51 15.02 5.08
C TYR A 383 30.93 14.51 5.37
N MET A 384 31.80 14.47 4.36
CA MET A 384 33.19 14.05 4.49
C MET A 384 33.95 14.92 5.50
N LEU A 385 33.85 16.25 5.36
CA LEU A 385 34.50 17.20 6.25
C LEU A 385 33.95 17.14 7.67
N LYS A 386 32.63 17.07 7.85
CA LYS A 386 32.00 16.93 9.17
C LYS A 386 32.48 15.65 9.87
N LYS A 387 32.55 14.54 9.15
CA LYS A 387 33.08 13.28 9.67
C LYS A 387 34.55 13.43 10.07
N TYR A 388 35.38 13.98 9.20
CA TYR A 388 36.80 14.19 9.47
C TYR A 388 37.03 15.08 10.70
N LEU A 389 36.28 16.18 10.82
CA LEU A 389 36.35 17.09 11.98
C LEU A 389 35.93 16.44 13.30
N ILE A 390 34.96 15.52 13.29
CA ILE A 390 34.47 14.87 14.51
C ILE A 390 35.39 13.70 14.93
N TYR A 391 35.88 12.92 13.97
CA TYR A 391 36.54 11.64 14.24
C TYR A 391 38.03 11.60 13.89
N GLY A 392 38.57 12.63 13.23
CA GLY A 392 39.97 12.67 12.79
C GLY A 392 40.35 11.58 11.78
N THR A 393 39.38 10.98 11.08
CA THR A 393 39.64 9.86 10.16
C THR A 393 38.98 10.04 8.79
N THR A 394 39.71 9.61 7.76
CA THR A 394 39.25 9.54 6.38
C THR A 394 38.60 8.18 6.06
N GLU A 395 38.93 7.13 6.83
CA GLU A 395 38.43 5.76 6.68
C GLU A 395 36.94 5.66 6.95
N PHE A 396 36.20 4.78 6.26
CA PHE A 396 34.79 4.57 6.57
C PHE A 396 34.60 4.17 8.03
N LEU A 397 33.73 4.90 8.74
CA LEU A 397 33.32 4.48 10.06
C LEU A 397 32.62 3.13 9.91
N PRO A 398 32.86 2.17 10.82
CA PRO A 398 32.08 0.95 10.84
C PRO A 398 30.60 1.35 10.91
N SER A 399 29.82 0.92 9.92
CA SER A 399 28.38 1.11 9.96
C SER A 399 27.91 0.54 11.28
N LYS A 400 27.19 1.35 12.08
CA LYS A 400 26.56 0.85 13.30
C LYS A 400 25.75 -0.35 12.87
N GLY A 401 26.22 -1.55 13.22
CA GLY A 401 25.57 -2.79 12.85
C GLY A 401 24.10 -2.70 13.25
N ARG A 402 23.22 -3.37 12.50
CA ARG A 402 21.79 -3.42 12.84
C ARG A 402 21.67 -3.69 14.34
N PRO A 403 20.99 -2.83 15.13
CA PRO A 403 20.96 -2.96 16.57
C PRO A 403 20.55 -4.38 16.92
N VAL A 404 21.41 -5.07 17.66
CA VAL A 404 21.18 -6.46 18.02
C VAL A 404 19.93 -6.46 18.90
N LYS A 405 18.89 -7.22 18.51
CA LYS A 405 17.62 -7.31 19.25
C LYS A 405 17.80 -7.80 20.70
N ILE A 406 18.98 -8.32 21.04
CA ILE A 406 19.33 -8.89 22.33
C ILE A 406 20.62 -8.21 22.78
N THR A 407 20.60 -7.66 23.99
CA THR A 407 21.82 -7.12 24.62
C THR A 407 22.80 -8.26 24.94
N ASN A 408 24.10 -7.98 24.99
CA ASN A 408 25.10 -8.98 25.39
C ASN A 408 24.78 -9.62 26.75
N GLN A 409 24.19 -8.86 27.68
CA GLN A 409 23.77 -9.38 28.97
C GLN A 409 22.62 -10.39 28.86
N GLN A 410 21.61 -10.09 28.04
CA GLN A 410 20.52 -11.02 27.76
C GLN A 410 21.03 -12.26 27.01
N LEU A 411 21.96 -12.09 26.07
CA LEU A 411 22.59 -13.19 25.36
C LEU A 411 23.36 -14.11 26.31
N ASN A 412 24.14 -13.55 27.24
CA ASN A 412 24.86 -14.33 28.24
C ASN A 412 23.91 -15.07 29.20
N ARG A 413 22.79 -14.45 29.59
CA ARG A 413 21.75 -15.13 30.39
C ARG A 413 21.09 -16.28 29.61
N LEU A 414 20.86 -16.08 28.31
CA LEU A 414 20.33 -17.10 27.41
C LEU A 414 21.27 -18.29 27.28
N VAL A 415 22.55 -18.03 27.00
CA VAL A 415 23.59 -19.07 26.91
C VAL A 415 23.72 -19.83 28.24
N LYS A 416 23.69 -19.13 29.38
CA LYS A 416 23.72 -19.76 30.71
C LYS A 416 22.48 -20.63 30.98
N ALA A 417 21.29 -20.17 30.60
CA ALA A 417 20.05 -20.93 30.76
C ALA A 417 20.03 -22.22 29.93
N VAL A 418 20.59 -22.18 28.71
CA VAL A 418 20.74 -23.35 27.85
C VAL A 418 21.81 -24.31 28.39
N ASN A 419 22.98 -23.80 28.77
CA ASN A 419 24.10 -24.62 29.26
C ASN A 419 23.79 -25.28 30.61
N ASN A 420 22.93 -24.68 31.44
CA ASN A 420 22.53 -25.24 32.73
C ASN A 420 21.54 -26.41 32.62
N LYS A 421 21.38 -27.03 31.43
CA LYS A 421 20.54 -28.22 31.18
C LYS A 421 19.16 -28.13 31.82
N THR A 422 18.50 -26.99 31.67
CA THR A 422 17.22 -26.74 32.35
C THR A 422 16.02 -27.54 31.77
N ASP A 423 16.25 -28.47 30.84
CA ASP A 423 15.23 -29.11 29.97
C ASP A 423 14.32 -28.12 29.21
N ILE A 424 14.64 -26.81 29.25
CA ILE A 424 13.88 -25.78 28.55
C ILE A 424 14.32 -25.80 27.09
N SER A 425 13.40 -26.16 26.20
CA SER A 425 13.64 -26.13 24.76
C SER A 425 14.00 -24.71 24.29
N GLN A 426 14.88 -24.60 23.29
CA GLN A 426 15.21 -23.30 22.66
C GLN A 426 13.95 -22.54 22.20
N ARG A 427 12.87 -23.25 21.82
CA ARG A 427 11.58 -22.67 21.42
C ARG A 427 10.86 -21.94 22.56
N GLN A 428 10.89 -22.47 23.78
CA GLN A 428 10.31 -21.80 24.95
C GLN A 428 11.09 -20.54 25.31
N ILE A 429 12.42 -20.59 25.16
CA ILE A 429 13.32 -19.46 25.40
C ILE A 429 13.07 -18.33 24.39
N VAL A 430 12.91 -18.66 23.11
CA VAL A 430 12.51 -17.74 22.02
C VAL A 430 11.24 -16.98 22.40
N ARG A 431 10.21 -17.69 22.88
CA ARG A 431 8.93 -17.07 23.30
C ARG A 431 9.12 -16.13 24.48
N ARG A 432 9.88 -16.54 25.49
CA ARG A 432 10.12 -15.73 26.70
C ARG A 432 10.82 -14.40 26.38
N HIS A 433 11.70 -14.40 25.39
CA HIS A 433 12.50 -13.23 25.01
C HIS A 433 11.97 -12.50 23.77
N LYS A 434 10.87 -12.96 23.14
CA LYS A 434 10.27 -12.39 21.92
C LYS A 434 11.30 -12.20 20.79
N VAL A 435 12.19 -13.17 20.62
CA VAL A 435 13.28 -13.13 19.61
C VAL A 435 13.15 -14.30 18.64
N HIS A 436 13.66 -14.15 17.42
CA HIS A 436 13.59 -15.23 16.43
C HIS A 436 14.53 -16.40 16.82
N HIS A 437 14.15 -17.64 16.49
CA HIS A 437 14.93 -18.83 16.91
C HIS A 437 16.39 -18.81 16.42
N THR A 438 16.63 -18.29 15.20
CA THR A 438 17.99 -18.15 14.65
C THR A 438 18.87 -17.18 15.45
N THR A 439 18.28 -16.27 16.22
CA THR A 439 19.01 -15.35 17.09
C THR A 439 19.63 -16.08 18.28
N ILE A 440 19.01 -17.17 18.74
CA ILE A 440 19.49 -18.01 19.85
C ILE A 440 20.38 -19.15 19.33
N SER A 441 20.03 -19.78 18.21
CA SER A 441 20.78 -20.95 17.72
C SER A 441 22.17 -20.64 17.15
N ARG A 442 22.37 -19.45 16.55
CA ARG A 442 23.68 -19.04 16.01
C ARG A 442 24.81 -19.00 17.04
N PRO A 443 24.64 -18.35 18.21
CA PRO A 443 25.69 -18.29 19.25
C PRO A 443 25.80 -19.56 20.11
N LEU A 444 24.94 -20.56 19.92
CA LEU A 444 25.00 -21.86 20.60
C LEU A 444 25.65 -22.96 19.74
N ARG A 445 26.01 -22.66 18.49
CA ARG A 445 26.95 -23.45 17.70
C ARG A 445 28.37 -23.07 18.11
#